data_AF-A0A945HUV2-F1
#
_entry.id   AF-A0A945HUV2-F1
#
_cell.length_a   1.000
_cell.length_b   1.000
_cell.length_c   1.000
_cell.angle_alpha   90.00
_cell.angle_beta   90.00
_cell.angle_gamma   90.00
#
_symmetry.space_group_name_H-M   'P 1'
#
loop_
_entity.id
_entity.type
_entity.pdbx_description
1 polymer ?
#
loop_
_entity_poly.entity_id
_entity_poly.type
_entity_poly.pdbx_seq_one_letter_code
_entity_poly.pdbx_strand_id
1 'polypeptide(L)'
;MNNTKELRLWTFAWTLSMAIATFGPQFLWSEESIGTLLAIIANLILGIRMILANRKFINSGDELQKKIHLESMSLTLGLAVIVGLSYSLLDQKNIISGDAEISVLVLFIGITYFVATVINNRKYK
;
A
#
# COMPACT_ATOMS: atom_id res chain seq x y z
N MET A 1 -8.85 21.77 5.78
CA MET A 1 -9.82 20.65 5.93
C MET A 1 -10.11 19.84 4.65
N ASN A 2 -9.62 20.24 3.45
CA ASN A 2 -9.95 19.53 2.20
C ASN A 2 -9.07 18.28 1.94
N ASN A 3 -7.80 18.30 2.35
CA ASN A 3 -6.83 17.25 1.97
C ASN A 3 -7.13 15.88 2.60
N THR A 4 -7.61 15.83 3.84
CA THR A 4 -7.97 14.56 4.50
C THR A 4 -9.20 13.91 3.87
N LYS A 5 -10.19 14.73 3.47
CA LYS A 5 -11.39 14.24 2.77
C LYS A 5 -11.03 13.71 1.38
N GLU A 6 -10.20 14.46 0.65
CA GLU A 6 -9.65 14.07 -0.65
C GLU A 6 -8.86 12.77 -0.56
N LEU A 7 -7.95 12.64 0.41
CA LEU A 7 -7.21 11.40 0.66
C LEU A 7 -8.14 10.23 0.92
N ARG A 8 -9.11 10.38 1.83
CA ARG A 8 -10.08 9.32 2.14
C ARG A 8 -10.84 8.85 0.90
N LEU A 9 -11.29 9.80 0.08
CA LEU A 9 -12.03 9.49 -1.16
C LEU A 9 -11.16 8.68 -2.12
N TRP A 10 -9.93 9.13 -2.38
CA TRP A 10 -9.04 8.43 -3.31
C TRP A 10 -8.54 7.09 -2.78
N THR A 11 -8.30 6.97 -1.47
CA THR A 11 -8.02 5.67 -0.84
C THR A 11 -9.19 4.71 -1.04
N PHE A 12 -10.42 5.13 -0.75
CA PHE A 12 -11.59 4.29 -0.93
C PHE A 12 -11.81 3.92 -2.41
N ALA A 13 -11.69 4.87 -3.34
CA ALA A 13 -11.83 4.62 -4.77
C ALA A 13 -10.78 3.62 -5.28
N TRP A 14 -9.52 3.77 -4.85
CA TRP A 14 -8.47 2.81 -5.20
C TRP A 14 -8.73 1.42 -4.62
N THR A 15 -9.09 1.31 -3.33
CA THR A 15 -9.41 0.01 -2.72
C THR A 15 -10.62 -0.66 -3.38
N LEU A 16 -11.66 0.11 -3.72
CA LEU A 16 -12.82 -0.41 -4.43
C LEU A 16 -12.46 -0.90 -5.84
N SER A 17 -11.63 -0.15 -6.58
CA SER A 17 -11.15 -0.62 -7.89
C SER A 17 -10.25 -1.85 -7.80
N MET A 18 -9.48 -2.01 -6.72
CA MET A 18 -8.71 -3.23 -6.47
C MET A 18 -9.66 -4.42 -6.30
N ALA A 19 -10.71 -4.27 -5.49
CA ALA A 19 -11.73 -5.29 -5.32
C ALA A 19 -12.42 -5.62 -6.65
N ILE A 20 -12.76 -4.63 -7.46
CA ILE A 20 -13.36 -4.84 -8.79
C ILE A 20 -12.39 -5.55 -9.74
N ALA A 21 -11.10 -5.19 -9.74
CA ALA A 21 -10.11 -5.85 -10.60
C ALA A 21 -9.86 -7.32 -10.20
N THR A 22 -9.96 -7.65 -8.91
CA THR A 22 -9.79 -9.03 -8.42
C THR A 22 -11.05 -9.87 -8.56
N PHE A 23 -12.21 -9.33 -8.16
CA PHE A 23 -13.46 -10.09 -8.07
C PHE A 23 -14.36 -9.93 -9.30
N GLY A 24 -14.20 -8.86 -10.07
CA GLY A 24 -14.97 -8.65 -11.30
C GLY A 24 -14.84 -9.79 -12.32
N PRO A 25 -13.62 -10.29 -12.61
CA PRO A 25 -13.44 -11.45 -13.50
C PRO A 25 -13.97 -12.78 -12.91
N GLN A 26 -14.28 -12.83 -11.61
CA GLN A 26 -14.83 -14.02 -10.95
C GLN A 26 -16.37 -14.01 -10.94
N PHE A 27 -16.99 -12.83 -10.78
CA PHE A 27 -18.44 -12.72 -10.54
C PHE A 27 -19.21 -11.92 -11.60
N LEU A 28 -18.55 -11.06 -12.39
CA LEU A 28 -19.22 -10.10 -13.28
C LEU A 28 -18.92 -10.34 -14.77
N TRP A 29 -17.69 -10.72 -15.12
CA TRP A 29 -17.26 -11.01 -16.50
C TRP A 29 -16.26 -12.16 -16.53
N SER A 30 -15.85 -12.64 -17.71
CA SER A 30 -14.89 -13.73 -17.86
C SER A 30 -13.43 -13.29 -17.65
N GLU A 31 -12.58 -14.15 -17.09
CA GLU A 31 -11.17 -13.83 -16.79
C GLU A 31 -10.39 -13.25 -17.98
N GLU A 32 -10.54 -13.84 -19.16
CA GLU A 32 -9.86 -13.40 -20.39
C GLU A 32 -10.53 -12.23 -21.12
N SER A 33 -11.56 -11.63 -20.53
CA SER A 33 -12.25 -10.49 -21.13
C SER A 33 -11.37 -9.23 -21.14
N ILE A 34 -11.57 -8.39 -22.15
CA ILE A 34 -11.01 -7.02 -22.18
C ILE A 34 -11.42 -6.20 -20.94
N GLY A 35 -12.52 -6.58 -20.27
CA GLY A 35 -12.95 -5.99 -18.99
C GLY A 35 -11.90 -6.13 -17.88
N THR A 36 -11.19 -7.26 -17.79
CA THR A 36 -10.12 -7.48 -16.81
C THR A 36 -8.96 -6.52 -17.03
N LEU A 37 -8.51 -6.37 -18.29
CA LEU A 37 -7.46 -5.43 -18.65
C LEU A 37 -7.85 -3.98 -18.32
N LEU A 38 -9.08 -3.58 -18.67
CA LEU A 38 -9.59 -2.24 -18.37
C LEU A 38 -9.70 -1.99 -16.87
N ALA A 39 -10.12 -2.98 -16.08
CA ALA A 39 -10.21 -2.88 -14.63
C ALA A 39 -8.82 -2.69 -13.98
N ILE A 40 -7.81 -3.43 -14.45
CA ILE A 40 -6.42 -3.29 -13.98
C ILE A 40 -5.85 -1.91 -14.33
N ILE A 41 -6.06 -1.42 -15.57
CA ILE A 41 -5.62 -0.08 -15.99
C ILE A 41 -6.31 1.00 -15.13
N ALA A 42 -7.62 0.88 -14.91
CA ALA A 42 -8.37 1.81 -14.06
C ALA A 42 -7.85 1.78 -12.61
N ASN A 43 -7.57 0.61 -12.06
CA ASN A 43 -6.99 0.47 -10.72
C ASN A 43 -5.63 1.17 -10.62
N LEU A 44 -4.76 1.02 -11.64
CA LEU A 44 -3.46 1.67 -11.67
C LEU A 44 -3.60 3.20 -11.68
N ILE A 45 -4.49 3.74 -12.51
CA ILE A 45 -4.76 5.20 -12.58
C ILE A 45 -5.26 5.72 -11.23
N LEU A 46 -6.20 5.01 -10.60
CA LEU A 46 -6.73 5.38 -9.28
C LEU A 46 -5.66 5.28 -8.19
N GLY A 47 -4.76 4.30 -8.27
CA GLY A 47 -3.61 4.17 -7.39
C GLY A 47 -2.67 5.37 -7.49
N ILE A 48 -2.35 5.83 -8.71
CA ILE A 48 -1.53 7.02 -8.92
C ILE A 48 -2.21 8.26 -8.32
N ARG A 49 -3.52 8.43 -8.52
CA ARG A 49 -4.29 9.54 -7.92
C ARG A 49 -4.27 9.50 -6.39
N MET A 50 -4.42 8.32 -5.80
CA MET A 50 -4.32 8.10 -4.35
C MET A 50 -2.93 8.50 -3.81
N ILE A 51 -1.84 8.12 -4.50
CA ILE A 51 -0.48 8.50 -4.13
C ILE A 51 -0.32 10.04 -4.14
N LEU A 52 -0.82 10.72 -5.17
CA LEU A 52 -0.77 12.18 -5.25
C LEU A 52 -1.55 12.85 -4.11
N ALA A 53 -2.74 12.33 -3.78
CA ALA A 53 -3.54 12.82 -2.66
C ALA A 53 -2.82 12.60 -1.32
N ASN A 54 -2.17 11.45 -1.12
CA ASN A 54 -1.39 11.17 0.10
C ASN A 54 -0.19 12.11 0.23
N ARG A 55 0.54 12.34 -0.86
CA ARG A 55 1.64 13.31 -0.91
C ARG A 55 1.16 14.71 -0.53
N LYS A 56 0.02 15.15 -1.07
CA LYS A 56 -0.59 16.44 -0.74
C LYS A 56 -1.00 16.53 0.74
N PHE A 57 -1.56 15.45 1.28
CA PHE A 57 -1.94 15.37 2.70
C PHE A 57 -0.72 15.53 3.62
N ILE A 58 0.33 14.73 3.43
CA ILE A 58 1.56 14.80 4.24
C ILE A 58 2.22 16.18 4.12
N ASN A 59 2.30 16.72 2.89
CA ASN A 59 2.91 18.04 2.67
C ASN A 59 2.13 19.21 3.28
N SER A 60 0.85 19.01 3.60
CA SER A 60 0.04 20.02 4.29
C SER A 60 0.17 20.01 5.80
N GLY A 61 0.88 19.03 6.38
CA GLY A 61 1.23 19.01 7.80
C GLY A 61 2.32 20.04 8.15
N ASP A 62 2.57 20.22 9.44
CA ASP A 62 3.75 20.94 9.94
C ASP A 62 5.04 20.14 9.72
N GLU A 63 6.19 20.76 10.03
CA GLU A 63 7.50 20.12 9.88
C GLU A 63 7.66 18.85 10.73
N LEU A 64 7.07 18.84 11.93
CA LEU A 64 7.16 17.72 12.85
C LEU A 64 6.40 16.50 12.32
N GLN A 65 5.17 16.70 11.83
CA GLN A 65 4.36 15.65 11.21
C GLN A 65 5.02 15.10 9.94
N LYS A 66 5.59 15.96 9.09
CA LYS A 66 6.37 15.52 7.91
C LYS A 66 7.55 14.66 8.31
N LYS A 67 8.29 15.06 9.36
CA LYS A 67 9.43 14.29 9.89
C LYS A 67 8.99 12.93 10.41
N ILE A 68 7.92 12.86 11.20
CA ILE A 68 7.34 11.60 11.70
C ILE A 68 7.02 10.66 10.53
N HIS A 69 6.32 11.14 9.50
CA HIS A 69 5.99 10.32 8.34
C HIS A 69 7.23 9.89 7.56
N LEU A 70 8.21 10.79 7.35
CA LEU A 70 9.44 10.48 6.62
C LEU A 70 10.27 9.40 7.31
N GLU A 71 10.51 9.53 8.62
CA GLU A 71 11.24 8.54 9.42
C GLU A 71 10.50 7.20 9.46
N SER A 72 9.17 7.22 9.55
CA SER A 72 8.37 5.99 9.55
C SER A 72 8.37 5.30 8.18
N MET A 73 8.30 6.07 7.08
CA MET A 73 8.37 5.53 5.72
C MET A 73 9.75 4.98 5.39
N SER A 74 10.84 5.65 5.79
CA SER A 74 12.21 5.20 5.50
C SER A 74 12.52 3.88 6.21
N LEU A 75 12.13 3.75 7.48
CA LEU A 75 12.27 2.49 8.23
C LEU A 75 11.43 1.37 7.59
N THR A 76 10.18 1.66 7.27
CA THR A 76 9.28 0.67 6.63
C THR A 76 9.84 0.20 5.30
N LEU A 77 10.34 1.11 4.46
CA LEU A 77 10.94 0.78 3.17
C LEU A 77 12.16 -0.15 3.34
N GLY A 78 13.07 0.19 4.26
CA GLY A 78 14.25 -0.63 4.53
C GLY A 78 13.88 -2.05 4.98
N LEU A 79 12.94 -2.15 5.93
CA LEU A 79 12.45 -3.44 6.42
C LEU A 79 11.73 -4.23 5.33
N ALA A 80 10.90 -3.59 4.51
CA ALA A 80 10.19 -4.24 3.41
C ALA A 80 11.16 -4.87 2.41
N VAL A 81 12.24 -4.17 2.05
CA VAL A 81 13.25 -4.70 1.12
C VAL A 81 14.00 -5.88 1.74
N ILE A 82 14.51 -5.73 2.97
CA ILE A 82 15.30 -6.79 3.62
C ILE A 82 14.45 -8.04 3.86
N VAL A 83 13.26 -7.87 4.44
CA VAL A 83 12.34 -8.97 4.76
C VAL A 83 11.77 -9.58 3.48
N GLY A 84 11.35 -8.77 2.50
CA GLY A 84 10.78 -9.26 1.25
C GLY A 84 11.76 -10.08 0.42
N LEU A 85 13.01 -9.62 0.29
CA LEU A 85 14.05 -10.38 -0.40
C LEU A 85 14.42 -11.66 0.34
N SER A 86 14.54 -11.61 1.67
CA SER A 86 14.80 -12.80 2.48
C SER A 86 13.66 -13.81 2.39
N TYR A 87 12.41 -13.33 2.37
CA TYR A 87 11.21 -14.16 2.24
C TYR A 87 11.17 -14.86 0.88
N SER A 88 11.49 -14.15 -0.20
CA SER A 88 11.61 -14.74 -1.54
C SER A 88 12.77 -15.75 -1.63
N LEU A 89 13.90 -15.52 -0.96
CA LEU A 89 15.01 -16.48 -0.93
C LEU A 89 14.65 -17.77 -0.18
N LEU A 90 13.90 -17.67 0.92
CA LEU A 90 13.42 -18.84 1.66
C LEU A 90 12.52 -19.73 0.79
N ASP A 91 11.64 -19.09 0.02
CA ASP A 91 10.75 -19.75 -0.94
C ASP A 91 11.53 -20.41 -2.08
N GLN A 92 12.41 -19.65 -2.76
CA GLN A 92 13.26 -20.18 -3.84
C GLN A 92 14.17 -21.35 -3.42
N LYS A 93 14.53 -21.43 -2.13
CA LYS A 93 15.34 -22.52 -1.56
C LYS A 93 14.51 -23.64 -0.96
N ASN A 94 13.18 -23.59 -1.06
CA ASN A 94 12.25 -24.56 -0.47
C ASN A 94 12.49 -24.77 1.04
N ILE A 95 12.88 -23.71 1.74
CA ILE A 95 13.11 -23.76 3.20
C ILE A 95 11.78 -23.62 3.94
N ILE A 96 10.88 -22.79 3.43
CA ILE A 96 9.51 -22.65 3.93
C ILE A 96 8.56 -23.52 3.11
N SER A 97 7.47 -23.97 3.73
CA SER A 97 6.50 -24.87 3.10
C SER A 97 5.44 -24.17 2.25
N GLY A 98 5.43 -22.84 2.20
CA GLY A 98 4.45 -22.05 1.44
C GLY A 98 5.11 -20.97 0.61
N ASP A 99 4.40 -20.51 -0.41
CA ASP A 99 4.93 -19.56 -1.39
C ASP A 99 5.14 -18.16 -0.80
N ALA A 100 6.11 -17.42 -1.33
CA ALA A 100 6.37 -16.04 -0.94
C ALA A 100 5.33 -15.08 -1.52
N GLU A 101 4.11 -15.12 -0.95
CA GLU A 101 2.98 -14.31 -1.37
C GLU A 101 3.16 -12.81 -1.10
N ILE A 102 2.90 -11.99 -2.12
CA ILE A 102 3.01 -10.52 -2.01
C ILE A 102 2.03 -9.94 -0.99
N SER A 103 0.90 -10.61 -0.75
CA SER A 103 -0.10 -10.20 0.23
C SER A 103 0.46 -10.17 1.66
N VAL A 104 1.31 -11.14 2.03
CA VAL A 104 1.97 -11.22 3.33
C VAL A 104 2.95 -10.05 3.50
N LEU A 105 3.71 -9.72 2.45
CA LEU A 105 4.63 -8.59 2.46
C LEU A 105 3.88 -7.24 2.57
N VAL A 106 2.76 -7.08 1.86
CA VAL A 106 1.92 -5.86 1.95
C VAL A 106 1.35 -5.69 3.35
N LEU A 107 0.89 -6.78 3.99
CA LEU A 107 0.43 -6.75 5.38
C LEU A 107 1.56 -6.34 6.34
N PHE A 108 2.74 -6.92 6.18
CA PHE A 108 3.93 -6.59 6.96
C PHE A 108 4.29 -5.10 6.83
N ILE A 109 4.27 -4.54 5.62
CA ILE A 109 4.51 -3.11 5.35
C ILE A 109 3.49 -2.25 6.10
N GLY A 110 2.20 -2.60 6.02
CA GLY A 110 1.13 -1.85 6.67
C GLY A 110 1.28 -1.81 8.20
N ILE A 111 1.54 -2.96 8.82
CA ILE A 111 1.75 -3.06 10.27
C ILE A 111 3.00 -2.29 10.69
N THR A 112 4.12 -2.49 9.98
CA THR A 112 5.39 -1.82 10.28
C THR A 112 5.25 -0.31 10.20
N TYR A 113 4.60 0.20 9.16
CA TYR A 113 4.38 1.63 9.00
C TYR A 113 3.51 2.22 10.11
N PHE A 114 2.44 1.51 10.49
CA PHE A 114 1.56 1.93 11.58
C PHE A 114 2.33 2.00 12.91
N VAL A 115 3.05 0.93 13.26
CA VAL A 115 3.84 0.86 14.50
C VAL A 115 4.92 1.94 14.53
N ALA A 116 5.67 2.11 13.44
CA ALA A 116 6.70 3.13 13.33
C ALA A 116 6.12 4.55 13.51
N THR A 117 4.97 4.82 12.89
CA THR A 117 4.29 6.12 13.01
C THR A 117 3.82 6.37 14.44
N VAL A 118 3.25 5.36 15.13
CA VAL A 118 2.81 5.49 16.52
C VAL A 118 3.99 5.73 17.46
N ILE A 119 5.10 5.01 17.29
CA ILE A 119 6.32 5.18 18.10
C ILE A 119 6.90 6.58 17.88
N ASN A 120 7.06 7.01 16.64
CA ASN A 120 7.60 8.34 16.33
C ASN A 120 6.70 9.45 16.85
N ASN A 121 5.37 9.33 16.71
CA ASN A 121 4.43 10.31 17.25
C ASN A 121 4.45 10.39 18.79
N ARG A 122 4.82 9.32 19.50
CA ARG A 122 5.03 9.36 20.96
C ARG A 122 6.37 9.99 21.36
N LYS A 123 7.42 9.79 20.56
CA LYS A 123 8.76 10.34 20.80
C LYS A 123 8.82 11.86 20.67
N TYR A 124 7.99 12.43 19.80
CA TYR A 124 7.97 13.87 19.49
C TYR A 124 6.84 14.65 20.16
N LYS A 125 6.05 13.99 21.03
CA LYS A 125 5.14 14.64 21.97
C LYS A 125 5.85 14.91 23.28
#